data_AF-A0A972VBS2-F1
#
_entry.id   AF-A0A972VBS2-F1
#
_cell.length_a   1.000
_cell.length_b   1.000
_cell.length_c   1.000
_cell.angle_alpha   90.00
_cell.angle_beta   90.00
_cell.angle_gamma   90.00
#
_symmetry.space_group_name_H-M   'P 1'
#
loop_
_entity.id
_entity.type
_entity.pdbx_description
1 polymer ?
#
loop_
_entity_poly.entity_id
_entity_poly.type
_entity_poly.pdbx_seq_one_letter_code
_entity_poly.pdbx_strand_id
1 'polypeptide(L)'
;MPYCPDCAVEVDDVVRACPLCGAGVQTDAVQPTTVYPLVTDSPVKIVLPWDRLRGRIFAVLTCVFIMPLLIVCFIDLLDSVVTWSKYVMIPLACAWLYSALWLYKIRRPVQLLVGLLAVTSGLLLGLDLCRGGMTWFLTLAGPAIVAWSLWTVPMAWLLTNHKLGWANGTGWCLVGITWFCLAIDMLISQYTADAPVPSWSLIVLICLLPVTVFLLYVHHRVRKHVNLAKWFHV
;
A
#
# COMPACT_ATOMS: atom_id res chain seq x y z
N MET A 1 -0.23 -60.37 -20.77
CA MET A 1 -0.57 -60.18 -22.19
C MET A 1 0.72 -59.94 -23.00
N PRO A 2 1.43 -61.00 -23.39
CA PRO A 2 2.58 -60.90 -24.27
C PRO A 2 2.15 -60.69 -25.72
N TYR A 3 2.97 -59.97 -26.47
CA TYR A 3 2.80 -59.75 -27.90
C TYR A 3 3.92 -60.47 -28.65
N CYS A 4 3.60 -61.01 -29.83
CA CYS A 4 4.63 -61.55 -30.70
C CYS A 4 5.45 -60.39 -31.31
N PRO A 5 6.78 -60.35 -31.20
CA PRO A 5 7.59 -59.23 -31.72
C PRO A 5 7.54 -59.12 -33.25
N ASP A 6 7.37 -60.24 -33.97
CA ASP A 6 7.39 -60.24 -35.45
C ASP A 6 6.02 -59.90 -36.07
N CYS A 7 4.93 -60.39 -35.48
CA CYS A 7 3.57 -60.19 -36.03
C CYS A 7 2.77 -59.12 -35.29
N ALA A 8 3.23 -58.66 -34.12
CA ALA A 8 2.54 -57.74 -33.23
C ALA A 8 1.10 -58.15 -32.83
N VAL A 9 0.76 -59.43 -33.01
CA VAL A 9 -0.53 -60.00 -32.58
C VAL A 9 -0.46 -60.31 -31.09
N GLU A 10 -1.54 -60.00 -30.38
CA GLU A 10 -1.74 -60.35 -28.98
C GLU A 10 -1.97 -61.85 -28.85
N VAL A 11 -1.21 -62.50 -27.98
CA VAL A 11 -1.31 -63.95 -27.77
C VAL A 11 -1.57 -64.23 -26.30
N ASP A 12 -2.40 -65.24 -26.03
CA ASP A 12 -2.69 -65.68 -24.66
C ASP A 12 -1.41 -66.08 -23.91
N ASP A 13 -1.38 -65.78 -22.61
CA ASP A 13 -0.21 -65.93 -21.73
C ASP A 13 0.34 -67.38 -21.67
N VAL A 14 -0.43 -68.38 -22.10
CA VAL A 14 -0.08 -69.81 -22.05
C VAL A 14 0.68 -70.28 -23.30
N VAL A 15 0.62 -69.51 -24.39
CA VAL A 15 1.13 -69.94 -25.71
C VAL A 15 2.57 -69.49 -25.89
N ARG A 16 3.49 -70.44 -26.01
CA ARG A 16 4.94 -70.18 -26.12
C ARG A 16 5.45 -69.90 -27.54
N ALA A 17 4.66 -70.21 -28.57
CA ALA A 17 5.01 -69.98 -29.97
C ALA A 17 3.80 -69.43 -30.74
N CYS A 18 4.01 -68.36 -31.50
CA CYS A 18 2.94 -67.70 -32.24
C CYS A 18 2.37 -68.63 -33.34
N PRO A 19 1.06 -68.89 -33.39
CA PRO A 19 0.47 -69.81 -34.36
C PRO A 19 0.52 -69.30 -35.82
N LEU A 20 0.74 -68.01 -36.04
CA LEU A 20 0.78 -67.39 -37.37
C LEU A 20 2.17 -67.45 -38.01
N CYS A 21 3.22 -67.16 -37.25
CA CYS A 21 4.60 -67.09 -37.77
C CYS A 21 5.54 -68.14 -37.19
N GLY A 22 5.12 -68.87 -36.16
CA GLY A 22 5.93 -69.90 -35.47
C GLY A 22 7.02 -69.34 -34.54
N ALA A 23 7.17 -68.02 -34.44
CA ALA A 23 8.20 -67.38 -33.61
C ALA A 23 7.92 -67.58 -32.11
N GLY A 24 8.98 -67.81 -31.33
CA GLY A 24 8.88 -67.98 -29.87
C GLY A 24 8.48 -66.68 -29.18
N VAL A 25 7.41 -66.72 -28.39
CA VAL A 25 6.90 -65.56 -27.63
C VAL A 25 7.62 -65.53 -26.28
N GLN A 26 8.46 -64.52 -26.06
CA GLN A 26 9.16 -64.34 -24.78
C GLN A 26 8.18 -63.80 -23.73
N THR A 27 8.00 -64.55 -22.64
CA THR A 27 7.03 -64.28 -21.57
C THR A 27 7.65 -63.55 -20.37
N ASP A 28 8.85 -62.98 -20.54
CA ASP A 28 9.52 -62.23 -19.48
C ASP A 28 9.06 -60.77 -19.55
N ALA A 29 8.26 -60.38 -18.56
CA ALA A 29 7.79 -59.03 -18.33
C ALA A 29 8.97 -58.08 -18.03
N VAL A 30 9.62 -57.57 -19.09
CA VAL A 30 10.57 -56.47 -18.99
C VAL A 30 9.79 -55.18 -18.80
N GLN A 31 9.75 -54.67 -17.57
CA GLN A 31 9.26 -53.32 -17.32
C GLN A 31 10.14 -52.30 -18.06
N PRO A 32 9.59 -51.43 -18.93
CA PRO A 32 10.37 -50.39 -19.57
C PRO A 32 10.68 -49.27 -18.56
N THR A 33 11.93 -49.19 -18.13
CA THR A 33 12.46 -48.11 -17.28
C THR A 33 12.74 -46.85 -18.14
N THR A 34 11.70 -46.21 -18.65
CA THR A 34 11.85 -44.88 -19.28
C THR A 34 10.80 -43.92 -18.73
N VAL A 35 11.15 -43.26 -17.63
CA VAL A 35 10.45 -42.08 -17.14
C VAL A 35 10.76 -40.93 -18.11
N TYR A 36 9.87 -40.68 -19.06
CA TYR A 36 9.90 -39.44 -19.84
C TYR A 36 9.63 -38.27 -18.89
N PRO A 37 10.45 -37.19 -18.90
CA PRO A 37 10.12 -36.01 -18.13
C PRO A 37 8.88 -35.37 -18.74
N LEU A 38 7.77 -35.39 -18.00
CA LEU A 38 6.60 -34.59 -18.30
C LEU A 38 7.05 -33.12 -18.26
N VAL A 39 7.20 -32.49 -19.43
CA VAL A 39 7.33 -31.03 -19.50
C VAL A 39 5.98 -30.48 -19.07
N THR A 40 5.85 -30.14 -17.79
CA THR A 40 4.70 -29.38 -17.32
C THR A 40 4.82 -27.97 -17.89
N ASP A 41 3.91 -27.59 -18.79
CA ASP A 41 3.66 -26.20 -19.23
C ASP A 41 3.16 -25.34 -18.05
N SER A 42 3.95 -25.27 -16.99
CA SER A 42 3.79 -24.25 -15.97
C SER A 42 4.34 -22.96 -16.58
N PRO A 43 3.54 -21.90 -16.77
CA PRO A 43 4.08 -20.63 -17.26
C PRO A 43 5.20 -20.24 -16.30
N VAL A 44 6.42 -20.14 -16.83
CA VAL A 44 7.58 -19.66 -16.07
C VAL A 44 7.21 -18.26 -15.61
N LYS A 45 6.80 -18.14 -14.35
CA LYS A 45 6.47 -16.87 -13.74
C LYS A 45 7.81 -16.16 -13.57
N ILE A 46 8.19 -15.36 -14.57
CA ILE A 46 9.38 -14.51 -14.49
C ILE A 46 9.07 -13.46 -13.44
N VAL A 47 9.30 -13.80 -12.17
CA VAL A 47 9.19 -12.86 -11.07
C VAL A 47 10.41 -11.95 -11.19
N LEU A 48 10.23 -10.82 -11.87
CA LEU A 48 11.23 -9.75 -11.85
C LEU A 48 11.55 -9.42 -10.38
N PRO A 49 12.84 -9.37 -10.00
CA PRO A 49 13.23 -8.95 -8.66
C PRO A 49 12.58 -7.60 -8.36
N TRP A 50 11.90 -7.48 -7.21
CA TRP A 50 11.15 -6.28 -6.83
C TRP A 50 11.98 -5.00 -6.94
N ASP A 51 13.29 -5.05 -6.72
CA ASP A 51 14.19 -3.90 -6.87
C ASP A 51 14.31 -3.40 -8.32
N ARG A 52 14.36 -4.32 -9.30
CA ARG A 52 14.42 -3.96 -10.73
C ARG A 52 13.09 -3.40 -11.21
N LEU A 53 11.98 -4.02 -10.79
CA LEU A 53 10.64 -3.52 -11.10
C LEU A 53 10.41 -2.13 -10.48
N ARG A 54 10.81 -1.94 -9.22
CA ARG A 54 10.74 -0.64 -8.53
C ARG A 54 11.51 0.45 -9.27
N GLY A 55 12.73 0.16 -9.73
CA GLY A 55 13.52 1.12 -10.51
C GLY A 55 12.84 1.51 -11.84
N ARG A 56 12.26 0.55 -12.54
CA ARG A 56 11.49 0.81 -13.77
C ARG A 56 10.24 1.66 -13.50
N ILE A 57 9.47 1.34 -12.47
CA ILE A 57 8.30 2.12 -12.06
C ILE A 57 8.71 3.56 -11.71
N PHE A 58 9.78 3.73 -10.93
CA PHE A 58 10.29 5.04 -10.56
C PHE A 58 10.75 5.87 -11.77
N ALA A 59 11.43 5.25 -12.73
CA ALA A 59 11.86 5.91 -13.96
C ALA A 59 10.65 6.40 -14.78
N VAL A 60 9.63 5.54 -14.97
CA VAL A 60 8.40 5.92 -15.68
C VAL A 60 7.67 7.05 -14.95
N LEU A 61 7.48 6.94 -13.64
CA LEU A 61 6.88 8.01 -12.82
C LEU A 61 7.65 9.33 -13.00
N THR A 62 8.97 9.28 -12.94
CA THR A 62 9.82 10.45 -13.10
C THR A 62 9.63 11.09 -14.47
N CYS A 63 9.59 10.31 -15.55
CA CYS A 63 9.28 10.84 -16.88
C CYS A 63 7.89 11.50 -16.95
N VAL A 64 6.88 10.87 -16.35
CA VAL A 64 5.49 11.38 -16.34
C VAL A 64 5.39 12.72 -15.61
N PHE A 65 6.14 12.93 -14.52
CA PHE A 65 6.14 14.19 -13.77
C PHE A 65 7.07 15.25 -14.37
N ILE A 66 8.20 14.86 -14.96
CA ILE A 66 9.15 15.80 -15.58
C ILE A 66 8.54 16.45 -16.83
N MET A 67 7.81 15.70 -17.66
CA MET A 67 7.19 16.26 -18.88
C MET A 67 6.34 17.51 -18.62
N PRO A 68 5.32 17.49 -17.73
CA PRO A 68 4.54 18.68 -17.41
C PRO A 68 5.36 19.77 -16.72
N LEU A 69 6.36 19.43 -15.88
CA LEU A 69 7.27 20.43 -15.30
C LEU A 69 8.04 21.20 -16.39
N LEU A 70 8.57 20.49 -17.39
CA LEU A 70 9.29 21.09 -18.51
C LEU A 70 8.38 21.96 -19.37
N ILE A 71 7.14 21.50 -19.65
CA ILE A 71 6.17 22.27 -20.42
C ILE A 71 5.83 23.59 -19.71
N VAL A 72 5.52 23.53 -18.41
CA VAL A 72 5.17 24.71 -17.62
C VAL A 72 6.36 25.67 -17.52
N CYS A 73 7.57 25.13 -17.31
CA CYS A 73 8.81 25.92 -17.29
C CYS A 73 9.10 26.58 -18.65
N PHE A 74 8.82 25.90 -19.75
CA PHE A 74 8.99 26.45 -21.10
C PHE A 74 8.00 27.57 -21.39
N ILE A 75 6.72 27.40 -21.02
CA ILE A 75 5.70 28.46 -21.13
C ILE A 75 6.11 29.68 -20.30
N ASP A 76 6.60 29.45 -19.09
CA ASP A 76 7.06 30.51 -18.19
C ASP A 76 8.24 31.32 -18.78
N LEU A 77 9.18 30.64 -19.44
CA LEU A 77 10.29 31.29 -20.14
C LEU A 77 9.83 32.16 -21.32
N LEU A 78 8.72 31.79 -21.97
CA LEU A 78 8.13 32.57 -23.07
C LEU A 78 7.37 33.81 -22.56
N ASP A 79 6.71 33.71 -21.41
CA ASP A 79 5.86 34.79 -20.86
C ASP A 79 6.66 35.87 -20.09
N SER A 80 7.94 35.63 -19.76
CA SER A 80 8.86 36.55 -19.04
C SER A 80 8.41 37.02 -17.64
N VAL A 81 7.21 36.64 -17.20
CA VAL A 81 6.62 37.00 -15.91
C VAL A 81 6.17 35.74 -15.18
N VAL A 82 7.01 35.32 -14.22
CA VAL A 82 6.84 34.08 -13.46
C VAL A 82 5.80 34.24 -12.34
N THR A 83 4.52 34.20 -12.69
CA THR A 83 3.40 34.38 -11.73
C THR A 83 2.59 33.09 -11.50
N TRP A 84 2.15 32.40 -12.54
CA TRP A 84 1.27 31.23 -12.41
C TRP A 84 2.01 29.89 -12.33
N SER A 85 3.16 29.80 -13.00
CA SER A 85 3.97 28.58 -13.11
C SER A 85 4.40 28.03 -11.74
N LYS A 86 4.75 28.89 -10.78
CA LYS A 86 5.17 28.50 -9.42
C LYS A 86 4.10 27.68 -8.69
N TYR A 87 2.83 28.06 -8.85
CA TYR A 87 1.70 27.36 -8.23
C TYR A 87 1.44 25.98 -8.84
N VAL A 88 1.96 25.72 -10.04
CA VAL A 88 1.88 24.40 -10.70
C VAL A 88 3.12 23.58 -10.39
N MET A 89 4.31 24.19 -10.47
CA MET A 89 5.60 23.53 -10.29
C MET A 89 5.76 22.93 -8.88
N ILE A 90 5.39 23.67 -7.83
CA ILE A 90 5.58 23.22 -6.44
C ILE A 90 4.72 21.98 -6.12
N PRO A 91 3.39 21.98 -6.33
CA PRO A 91 2.58 20.78 -6.09
C PRO A 91 3.00 19.60 -6.95
N LEU A 92 3.42 19.84 -8.20
CA LEU A 92 3.84 18.79 -9.11
C LEU A 92 5.16 18.12 -8.65
N ALA A 93 6.13 18.91 -8.20
CA ALA A 93 7.34 18.40 -7.59
C ALA A 93 7.06 17.63 -6.29
N CYS A 94 6.17 18.14 -5.43
CA CYS A 94 5.73 17.45 -4.22
C CYS A 94 4.98 16.14 -4.52
N ALA A 95 4.14 16.11 -5.57
CA ALA A 95 3.45 14.90 -6.03
C ALA A 95 4.43 13.81 -6.47
N TRP A 96 5.48 14.20 -7.20
CA TRP A 96 6.57 13.28 -7.53
C TRP A 96 7.25 12.74 -6.27
N LEU A 97 7.59 13.60 -5.29
CA LEU A 97 8.18 13.18 -4.01
C LEU A 97 7.27 12.23 -3.22
N TYR A 98 5.95 12.47 -3.18
CA TYR A 98 5.00 11.55 -2.55
C TYR A 98 5.03 10.17 -3.21
N SER A 99 5.03 10.12 -4.54
CA SER A 99 5.09 8.86 -5.28
C SER A 99 6.40 8.10 -5.02
N ALA A 100 7.52 8.82 -4.95
CA ALA A 100 8.83 8.27 -4.63
C ALA A 100 8.86 7.71 -3.20
N LEU A 101 8.42 8.49 -2.21
CA LEU A 101 8.35 8.06 -0.82
C LEU A 101 7.50 6.81 -0.66
N TRP A 102 6.30 6.80 -1.26
CA TRP A 102 5.43 5.63 -1.25
C TRP A 102 6.16 4.40 -1.80
N LEU A 103 6.75 4.51 -2.98
CA LEU A 103 7.40 3.39 -3.66
C LEU A 103 8.61 2.81 -2.88
N TYR A 104 9.41 3.67 -2.22
CA TYR A 104 10.62 3.23 -1.51
C TYR A 104 10.40 2.93 -0.02
N LYS A 105 9.40 3.55 0.63
CA LYS A 105 9.22 3.50 2.09
C LYS A 105 7.93 2.83 2.55
N ILE A 106 7.10 2.27 1.66
CA ILE A 106 5.85 1.57 2.06
C ILE A 106 6.06 0.46 3.10
N ARG A 107 7.22 -0.20 3.09
CA ARG A 107 7.57 -1.25 4.07
C ARG A 107 8.07 -0.70 5.42
N ARG A 108 8.23 0.62 5.54
CA ARG A 108 8.73 1.33 6.73
C ARG A 108 7.73 2.45 7.07
N PRO A 109 6.52 2.13 7.57
CA PRO A 109 5.39 3.06 7.68
C PRO A 109 5.70 4.33 8.49
N VAL A 110 6.47 4.25 9.57
CA VAL A 110 6.89 5.44 10.34
C VAL A 110 7.79 6.36 9.49
N GLN A 111 8.76 5.80 8.76
CA GLN A 111 9.61 6.58 7.85
C GLN A 111 8.81 7.18 6.69
N LEU A 112 7.86 6.42 6.14
CA LEU A 112 6.95 6.92 5.12
C LEU A 112 6.15 8.11 5.65
N LEU A 113 5.49 7.96 6.80
CA LEU A 113 4.68 9.02 7.42
C LEU A 113 5.49 10.30 7.66
N VAL A 114 6.69 10.18 8.25
CA VAL A 114 7.57 11.34 8.49
C VAL A 114 7.97 12.00 7.16
N GLY A 115 8.28 11.20 6.12
CA GLY A 115 8.55 11.72 4.79
C GLY A 115 7.34 12.45 4.18
N LEU A 116 6.14 11.88 4.29
CA LEU A 116 4.90 12.50 3.81
C LEU A 116 4.64 13.84 4.52
N LEU A 117 4.81 13.89 5.85
CA LEU A 117 4.69 15.12 6.64
C LEU A 117 5.71 16.17 6.19
N ALA A 118 6.96 15.78 5.96
CA ALA A 118 8.01 16.68 5.48
C ALA A 118 7.67 17.26 4.10
N VAL A 119 7.24 16.44 3.14
CA VAL A 119 6.83 16.90 1.81
C VAL A 119 5.60 17.80 1.89
N THR A 120 4.63 17.48 2.76
CA THR A 120 3.44 18.32 3.00
C THR A 120 3.83 19.68 3.56
N SER A 121 4.77 19.71 4.51
CA SER A 121 5.28 20.97 5.07
C SER A 121 6.01 21.82 4.03
N GLY A 122 6.84 21.20 3.17
CA GLY A 122 7.50 21.88 2.07
C GLY A 122 6.51 22.42 1.03
N LEU A 123 5.45 21.68 0.73
CA LEU A 123 4.37 22.11 -0.15
C LEU A 123 3.68 23.36 0.39
N LEU A 124 3.20 23.31 1.63
CA LEU A 124 2.48 24.41 2.26
C LEU A 124 3.36 25.66 2.41
N LEU A 125 4.62 25.48 2.83
CA LEU A 125 5.59 26.56 2.91
C LEU A 125 5.89 27.15 1.53
N GLY A 126 6.11 26.31 0.51
CA GLY A 126 6.38 26.75 -0.85
C GLY A 126 5.24 27.57 -1.44
N LEU A 127 3.99 27.19 -1.17
CA LEU A 127 2.81 27.95 -1.58
C LEU A 127 2.70 29.31 -0.89
N ASP A 128 3.05 29.41 0.40
CA ASP A 128 3.03 30.68 1.12
C ASP A 128 4.14 31.63 0.64
N LEU A 129 5.33 31.08 0.39
CA LEU A 129 6.45 31.83 -0.19
C LEU A 129 6.10 32.38 -1.59
N CYS A 130 5.27 31.69 -2.37
CA CYS A 130 4.78 32.20 -3.66
C CYS A 130 3.87 33.42 -3.53
N ARG A 131 3.17 33.57 -2.38
CA ARG A 131 2.40 34.77 -2.06
C ARG A 131 3.26 35.92 -1.53
N GLY A 132 4.55 35.69 -1.28
CA GLY A 132 5.49 36.69 -0.75
C GLY A 132 5.47 36.83 0.77
N GLY A 133 4.90 35.86 1.50
CA GLY A 133 4.83 35.87 2.96
C GLY A 133 5.12 34.52 3.60
N MET A 134 5.18 34.52 4.93
CA MET A 134 5.25 33.30 5.77
C MET A 134 4.15 33.29 6.84
N THR A 135 3.24 34.27 6.82
CA THR A 135 2.25 34.48 7.86
C THR A 135 1.28 33.31 7.91
N TRP A 136 0.68 32.93 6.79
CA TRP A 136 -0.29 31.84 6.73
C TRP A 136 0.33 30.49 7.13
N PHE A 137 1.57 30.22 6.73
CA PHE A 137 2.28 29.03 7.14
C PHE A 137 2.54 29.02 8.64
N LEU A 138 3.06 30.10 9.21
CA LEU A 138 3.39 30.15 10.64
C LEU A 138 2.16 30.17 11.55
N THR A 139 1.07 30.81 11.13
CA THR A 139 -0.13 30.97 11.98
C THR A 139 -1.11 29.81 11.83
N LEU A 140 -1.19 29.17 10.65
CA LEU A 140 -2.24 28.18 10.37
C LEU A 140 -1.66 26.84 9.90
N ALA A 141 -0.94 26.81 8.77
CA ALA A 141 -0.57 25.55 8.12
C ALA A 141 0.47 24.74 8.91
N GLY A 142 1.52 25.40 9.41
CA GLY A 142 2.57 24.84 10.24
C GLY A 142 2.03 24.26 11.55
N PRO A 143 1.30 25.05 12.36
CA PRO A 143 0.64 24.54 13.57
C PRO A 143 -0.30 23.35 13.28
N ALA A 144 -1.03 23.36 12.16
CA ALA A 144 -1.89 22.24 11.78
C ALA A 144 -1.08 20.95 11.48
N ILE A 145 0.06 21.06 10.77
CA ILE A 145 0.97 19.93 10.55
C ILE A 145 1.52 19.40 11.87
N VAL A 146 1.92 20.29 12.78
CA VAL A 146 2.42 19.91 14.10
C VAL A 146 1.33 19.16 14.87
N ALA A 147 0.12 19.70 14.95
CA ALA A 147 -1.02 19.06 15.61
C ALA A 147 -1.34 17.67 15.05
N TRP A 148 -1.26 17.51 13.72
CA TRP A 148 -1.43 16.21 13.07
C TRP A 148 -0.27 15.24 13.37
N SER A 149 0.97 15.74 13.38
CA SER A 149 2.16 14.93 13.63
C SER A 149 2.22 14.40 15.07
N LEU A 150 1.74 15.20 16.04
CA LEU A 150 1.67 14.85 17.45
C LEU A 150 0.82 13.60 17.71
N TRP A 151 -0.20 13.36 16.90
CA TRP A 151 -1.03 12.16 17.03
C TRP A 151 -0.59 11.02 16.11
N THR A 152 -0.34 11.32 14.83
CA THR A 152 -0.11 10.27 13.82
C THR A 152 1.21 9.56 13.98
N VAL A 153 2.30 10.24 14.38
CA VAL A 153 3.62 9.61 14.52
C VAL A 153 3.63 8.60 15.69
N PRO A 154 3.18 8.95 16.91
CA PRO A 154 3.06 7.98 17.99
C PRO A 154 2.10 6.83 17.66
N MET A 155 0.96 7.14 17.02
CA MET A 155 -0.02 6.11 16.67
C MET A 155 0.55 5.13 15.63
N ALA A 156 1.24 5.62 14.60
CA ALA A 156 1.92 4.77 13.62
C ALA A 156 3.00 3.90 14.28
N TRP A 157 3.79 4.47 15.20
CA TRP A 157 4.79 3.72 15.97
C TRP A 157 4.15 2.63 16.85
N LEU A 158 3.05 2.95 17.52
CA LEU A 158 2.28 1.99 18.33
C LEU A 158 1.73 0.85 17.48
N LEU A 159 1.09 1.16 16.35
CA LEU A 159 0.54 0.17 15.42
C LEU A 159 1.61 -0.76 14.83
N THR A 160 2.84 -0.28 14.66
CA THR A 160 3.91 -1.07 14.03
C THR A 160 4.68 -1.93 15.03
N ASN A 161 4.81 -1.45 16.27
CA ASN A 161 5.63 -2.13 17.29
C ASN A 161 4.79 -2.93 18.28
N HIS A 162 3.52 -2.59 18.46
CA HIS A 162 2.61 -3.28 19.36
C HIS A 162 1.47 -3.94 18.58
N LYS A 163 1.11 -5.16 18.99
CA LYS A 163 -0.07 -5.87 18.48
C LYS A 163 -1.33 -5.30 19.12
N LEU A 164 -1.77 -4.12 18.68
CA LEU A 164 -3.08 -3.61 19.07
C LEU A 164 -4.17 -4.52 18.50
N GLY A 165 -5.16 -4.88 19.32
CA GLY A 165 -6.38 -5.50 18.79
C GLY A 165 -7.12 -4.51 17.89
N TRP A 166 -7.81 -5.00 16.87
CA TRP A 166 -8.53 -4.17 15.88
C TRP A 166 -9.41 -3.08 16.54
N ALA A 167 -10.17 -3.44 17.58
CA ALA A 167 -11.03 -2.49 18.30
C ALA A 167 -10.25 -1.38 19.03
N ASN A 168 -9.07 -1.69 19.61
CA ASN A 168 -8.22 -0.69 20.25
C ASN A 168 -7.64 0.26 19.22
N GLY A 169 -7.09 -0.29 18.13
CA GLY A 169 -6.52 0.48 17.04
C GLY A 169 -7.53 1.47 16.46
N THR A 170 -8.74 0.99 16.14
CA THR A 170 -9.82 1.85 15.63
C THR A 170 -10.24 2.91 16.65
N GLY A 171 -10.38 2.56 17.94
CA GLY A 171 -10.73 3.51 18.99
C GLY A 171 -9.73 4.67 19.07
N TRP A 172 -8.42 4.39 19.12
CA TRP A 172 -7.39 5.43 19.14
C TRP A 172 -7.30 6.22 17.82
N CYS A 173 -7.62 5.63 16.68
CA CYS A 173 -7.75 6.38 15.43
C CYS A 173 -8.88 7.42 15.50
N LEU A 174 -10.05 7.06 16.08
CA LEU A 174 -11.18 7.99 16.24
C LEU A 174 -10.85 9.15 17.20
N VAL A 175 -10.11 8.87 18.29
CA VAL A 175 -9.59 9.93 19.17
C VAL A 175 -8.71 10.89 18.38
N GLY A 176 -7.81 10.36 17.53
CA GLY A 176 -6.94 11.17 16.69
C GLY A 176 -7.66 12.07 15.71
N ILE A 177 -8.69 11.54 15.05
CA ILE A 177 -9.54 12.31 14.14
C ILE A 177 -10.21 13.45 14.91
N THR A 178 -10.78 13.14 16.07
CA THR A 178 -11.46 14.13 16.93
C THR A 178 -10.49 15.23 17.38
N TRP A 179 -9.31 14.84 17.85
CA TRP A 179 -8.24 15.77 18.22
C TRP A 179 -7.85 16.70 17.07
N PHE A 180 -7.60 16.14 15.89
CA PHE A 180 -7.19 16.94 14.74
C PHE A 180 -8.29 17.88 14.25
N CYS A 181 -9.55 17.42 14.22
CA CYS A 181 -10.69 18.27 13.88
C CYS A 181 -10.84 19.44 14.85
N LEU A 182 -10.68 19.22 16.16
CA LEU A 182 -10.69 20.29 17.17
C LEU A 182 -9.52 21.26 16.94
N ALA A 183 -8.32 20.74 16.74
CA ALA A 183 -7.13 21.56 16.53
C ALA A 183 -7.26 22.44 15.28
N ILE A 184 -7.68 21.88 14.14
CA ILE A 184 -7.79 22.64 12.90
C ILE A 184 -8.96 23.64 12.93
N ASP A 185 -10.09 23.31 13.56
CA ASP A 185 -11.20 24.25 13.74
C ASP A 185 -10.79 25.43 14.62
N MET A 186 -10.07 25.19 15.72
CA MET A 186 -9.51 26.25 16.57
C MET A 186 -8.50 27.12 15.81
N LEU A 187 -7.59 26.51 15.05
CA LEU A 187 -6.60 27.27 14.26
C LEU A 187 -7.27 28.11 13.17
N ILE A 188 -8.27 27.57 12.49
CA ILE A 188 -9.05 28.31 11.49
C ILE A 188 -9.79 29.47 12.16
N SER A 189 -10.46 29.21 13.29
CA SER A 189 -11.20 30.24 14.03
C SER A 189 -10.28 31.37 14.50
N GLN A 190 -9.07 31.07 14.97
CA GLN A 190 -8.07 32.09 15.34
C GLN A 190 -7.56 32.88 14.13
N TYR A 191 -7.50 32.24 12.96
CA TYR A 191 -7.03 32.88 11.73
C TYR A 191 -8.09 33.77 11.08
N THR A 192 -9.38 33.43 11.21
CA THR A 192 -10.49 34.13 10.54
C THR A 192 -11.30 35.05 11.46
N ALA A 193 -11.35 34.79 12.77
CA ALA A 193 -12.18 35.52 13.72
C ALA A 193 -11.37 36.02 14.92
N ASP A 194 -11.81 37.14 15.50
CA ASP A 194 -11.18 37.71 16.70
C ASP A 194 -11.41 36.85 17.97
N ALA A 195 -12.36 35.89 17.93
CA ALA A 195 -12.67 35.00 19.05
C ALA A 195 -12.53 33.51 18.65
N PRO A 196 -11.68 32.73 19.35
CA PRO A 196 -11.49 31.31 19.06
C PRO A 196 -12.63 30.47 19.64
N VAL A 197 -13.68 30.22 18.86
CA VAL A 197 -14.80 29.37 19.27
C VAL A 197 -14.90 28.18 18.31
N PRO A 198 -14.77 26.92 18.80
CA PRO A 198 -14.96 25.76 17.95
C PRO A 198 -16.43 25.67 17.49
N SER A 199 -16.64 25.44 16.20
CA SER A 199 -17.96 25.44 15.57
C SER A 199 -18.35 24.04 15.08
N TRP A 200 -17.73 23.56 13.99
CA TRP A 200 -18.05 22.28 13.37
C TRP A 200 -17.35 21.10 14.05
N SER A 201 -16.22 21.34 14.73
CA SER A 201 -15.51 20.28 15.46
C SER A 201 -16.29 19.73 16.66
N LEU A 202 -17.19 20.53 17.25
CA LEU A 202 -18.07 20.07 18.33
C LEU A 202 -19.05 18.99 17.86
N ILE A 203 -19.56 19.13 16.63
CA ILE A 203 -20.45 18.13 16.01
C ILE A 203 -19.68 16.82 15.83
N VAL A 204 -18.44 16.91 15.33
CA VAL A 204 -17.55 15.76 15.14
C VAL A 204 -17.26 15.06 16.47
N LEU A 205 -16.97 15.83 17.53
CA LEU A 205 -16.74 15.32 18.88
C LEU A 205 -17.96 14.56 19.43
N ILE A 206 -19.16 15.14 19.35
CA ILE A 206 -20.39 14.52 19.86
C ILE A 206 -20.71 13.22 19.12
N CYS A 207 -20.47 13.16 17.81
CA CYS A 207 -20.70 11.96 17.01
C CYS A 207 -19.66 10.85 17.27
N LEU A 208 -18.38 11.21 17.41
CA LEU A 208 -17.29 10.23 17.56
C LEU A 208 -17.11 9.73 18.99
N LEU A 209 -17.46 10.53 19.99
CA LEU A 209 -17.23 10.20 21.40
C LEU A 209 -17.96 8.90 21.83
N PRO A 210 -19.27 8.70 21.54
CA PRO A 210 -19.95 7.46 21.92
C PRO A 210 -19.33 6.22 21.26
N VAL A 211 -18.99 6.30 19.98
CA VAL A 211 -18.38 5.20 19.21
C VAL A 211 -17.01 4.85 19.76
N THR A 212 -16.21 5.87 20.07
CA THR A 212 -14.87 5.72 20.63
C THR A 212 -14.92 5.06 22.01
N VAL A 213 -15.79 5.55 22.90
CA VAL A 213 -15.99 4.99 24.24
C VAL A 213 -16.43 3.54 24.16
N PHE A 214 -17.39 3.22 23.29
CA PHE A 214 -17.86 1.85 23.09
C PHE A 214 -16.74 0.91 22.63
N LEU A 215 -15.97 1.29 21.60
CA LEU A 215 -14.89 0.44 21.07
C LEU A 215 -13.79 0.18 22.11
N LEU A 216 -13.36 1.21 22.82
CA LEU A 216 -12.36 1.07 23.88
C LEU A 216 -12.89 0.24 25.06
N TYR A 217 -14.16 0.41 25.42
CA TYR A 217 -14.83 -0.40 26.45
C TYR A 217 -14.87 -1.89 26.07
N VAL A 218 -15.30 -2.21 24.85
CA VAL A 218 -15.33 -3.59 24.35
C VAL A 218 -13.92 -4.20 24.35
N HIS A 219 -12.92 -3.45 23.90
CA HIS A 219 -11.55 -3.93 23.89
C HIS A 219 -11.00 -4.21 25.29
N HIS A 220 -11.14 -3.26 26.22
CA HIS A 220 -10.52 -3.35 27.55
C HIS A 220 -11.28 -4.24 28.53
N ARG A 221 -12.63 -4.28 28.44
CA ARG A 221 -13.48 -5.00 29.40
C ARG A 221 -14.01 -6.31 28.86
N VAL A 222 -14.57 -6.33 27.66
CA VAL A 222 -15.25 -7.54 27.14
C VAL A 222 -14.25 -8.59 26.67
N ARG A 223 -13.19 -8.20 25.95
CA ARG A 223 -12.19 -9.15 25.42
C ARG A 223 -11.42 -9.91 26.51
N LYS A 224 -11.30 -9.33 27.72
CA LYS A 224 -10.67 -10.01 28.87
C LYS A 224 -11.53 -11.14 29.44
N HIS A 225 -12.85 -11.08 29.27
CA HIS A 225 -13.79 -12.03 29.87
C HIS A 225 -14.44 -12.96 28.85
N VAL A 226 -14.35 -12.67 27.56
CA VAL A 226 -15.03 -13.43 26.50
C VAL A 226 -14.05 -13.78 25.40
N ASN A 227 -13.84 -15.08 25.19
CA ASN A 227 -13.02 -15.59 24.09
C ASN A 227 -13.85 -15.49 22.79
N LEU A 228 -13.81 -14.32 22.14
CA LEU A 228 -14.60 -14.00 20.95
C LEU A 228 -14.36 -14.96 19.77
N ALA A 229 -13.24 -15.69 19.77
CA ALA A 229 -12.94 -16.77 18.83
C ALA A 229 -13.97 -17.92 18.89
N LYS A 230 -14.70 -18.07 20.00
CA LYS A 230 -15.74 -19.09 20.14
C LYS A 230 -17.06 -18.69 19.48
N TRP A 231 -17.25 -17.40 19.17
CA TRP A 231 -18.50 -16.86 18.64
C TRP A 231 -18.40 -16.39 17.19
N PHE A 232 -17.19 -16.06 16.73
CA PHE A 232 -16.93 -15.79 15.32
C PHE A 232 -16.16 -16.97 14.73
N HIS A 233 -16.86 -17.82 13.99
CA HIS A 233 -16.26 -18.85 13.13
C HIS A 233 -15.53 -18.15 11.97
N VAL A 234 -14.26 -17.77 12.18
CA VAL A 234 -13.31 -17.38 11.13
C VAL A 234 -12.00 -18.10 11.39
#